data_AF-A0A9D8BS06-F1
#
_entry.id   AF-A0A9D8BS06-F1
#
_cell.length_a   1.000
_cell.length_b   1.000
_cell.length_c   1.000
_cell.angle_alpha   90.00
_cell.angle_beta   90.00
_cell.angle_gamma   90.00
#
_symmetry.space_group_name_H-M   'P 1'
#
loop_
_entity.id
_entity.type
_entity.pdbx_description
1 polymer ?
#
loop_
_entity_poly.entity_id
_entity_poly.type
_entity_poly.pdbx_seq_one_letter_code
_entity_poly.pdbx_strand_id
1 'polypeptide(L)'
;MKRAGRLRIKNDLYYLTHIGNIPSILNYGILSHERVEAEGIPYKPIYDAQIVATRRSRKTPDGRSLWSFANLYFQPRNAMLYRVVFFTQ
;
A
#
# COMPACT_ATOMS: atom_id res chain seq x y z
N MET A 1 -10.30 -6.89 -39.28
CA MET A 1 -10.77 -6.24 -38.03
C MET A 1 -10.58 -7.19 -36.85
N LYS A 2 -9.61 -6.94 -35.97
CA LYS A 2 -9.43 -7.72 -34.74
C LYS A 2 -10.50 -7.29 -33.73
N ARG A 3 -11.35 -8.22 -33.28
CA ARG A 3 -12.35 -7.96 -32.22
C ARG A 3 -11.62 -7.55 -30.94
N ALA A 4 -11.93 -6.37 -30.41
CA ALA A 4 -11.47 -5.95 -29.10
C ALA A 4 -12.05 -6.93 -28.06
N GLY A 5 -11.21 -7.78 -27.48
CA GLY A 5 -11.58 -8.63 -26.36
C GLY A 5 -12.02 -7.74 -25.20
N ARG A 6 -13.22 -7.99 -24.67
CA ARG A 6 -13.75 -7.33 -23.47
C ARG A 6 -12.70 -7.46 -22.35
N LEU A 7 -12.04 -6.36 -21.98
CA LEU A 7 -11.08 -6.34 -20.88
C LEU A 7 -11.84 -6.71 -19.61
N ARG A 8 -11.61 -7.91 -19.07
CA ARG A 8 -12.18 -8.32 -17.79
C ARG A 8 -11.45 -7.51 -16.72
N ILE A 9 -12.11 -6.52 -16.15
CA ILE A 9 -11.60 -5.80 -14.98
C ILE A 9 -11.39 -6.87 -13.89
N LYS A 10 -10.13 -7.08 -13.48
CA LYS A 10 -9.85 -7.85 -12.27
C LYS A 10 -10.22 -6.94 -11.10
N ASN A 11 -11.15 -7.39 -10.27
CA ASN A 11 -11.56 -6.66 -9.06
C ASN A 11 -10.60 -6.93 -7.88
N ASP A 12 -9.44 -7.52 -8.15
CA ASP A 12 -8.46 -7.88 -7.14
C ASP A 12 -7.59 -6.66 -6.80
N LEU A 13 -7.39 -6.43 -5.51
CA LEU A 13 -6.45 -5.45 -4.99
C LEU A 13 -5.30 -6.17 -4.30
N TYR A 14 -4.09 -5.67 -4.53
CA TYR A 14 -2.86 -6.23 -4.00
C TYR A 14 -2.30 -5.32 -2.90
N TYR A 15 -1.77 -5.92 -1.85
CA TYR A 15 -1.09 -5.23 -0.75
C TYR A 15 0.36 -5.70 -0.65
N LEU A 16 1.28 -4.76 -0.51
CA LEU A 16 2.71 -5.04 -0.35
C LEU A 16 3.06 -4.86 1.14
N THR A 17 3.68 -5.86 1.76
CA THR A 17 4.06 -5.84 3.19
C THR A 17 5.26 -6.73 3.50
N HIS A 18 5.88 -6.55 4.68
CA HIS A 18 6.89 -7.47 5.21
C HIS A 18 6.22 -8.76 5.71
N ILE A 19 6.86 -9.92 5.55
CA ILE A 19 6.34 -11.20 6.06
C ILE A 19 6.08 -11.18 7.57
N GLY A 20 6.92 -10.46 8.32
CA GLY A 20 6.77 -10.25 9.78
C GLY A 20 5.52 -9.45 10.17
N ASN A 21 4.85 -8.78 9.24
CA ASN A 21 3.58 -8.07 9.51
C ASN A 21 2.35 -8.96 9.28
N ILE A 22 2.52 -10.17 8.73
CA ILE A 22 1.41 -11.09 8.49
C ILE A 22 0.64 -11.41 9.80
N PRO A 23 1.29 -11.66 10.96
CA PRO A 23 0.57 -11.91 12.20
C PRO A 23 -0.36 -10.74 12.61
N SER A 24 0.10 -9.49 12.52
CA SER A 24 -0.74 -8.33 12.86
C SER A 24 -1.87 -8.13 11.85
N ILE A 25 -1.61 -8.39 10.57
CA ILE A 25 -2.65 -8.33 9.52
C ILE A 25 -3.73 -9.38 9.75
N LEU A 26 -3.38 -10.59 10.19
CA LEU A 26 -4.35 -11.64 10.50
C LEU A 26 -5.21 -11.30 11.73
N ASN A 27 -4.65 -10.57 12.69
CA ASN A 27 -5.37 -10.18 13.91
C ASN A 27 -6.25 -8.92 13.73
N TYR A 28 -5.77 -7.93 12.99
CA TYR A 28 -6.40 -6.60 12.91
C TYR A 28 -6.85 -6.19 11.51
N GLY A 29 -6.49 -6.96 10.48
CA GLY A 29 -6.67 -6.60 9.09
C GLY A 29 -5.57 -5.68 8.54
N ILE A 30 -5.76 -5.22 7.30
CA ILE A 30 -4.87 -4.23 6.68
C ILE A 30 -5.30 -2.83 7.14
N LEU A 31 -4.43 -2.15 7.87
CA LEU A 31 -4.70 -0.82 8.43
C LEU A 31 -3.99 0.30 7.63
N SER A 32 -4.49 1.53 7.76
CA SER A 32 -3.78 2.72 7.29
C SER A 32 -2.55 3.00 8.18
N HIS A 33 -1.56 3.73 7.65
CA HIS A 33 -0.39 4.09 8.45
C HIS A 33 -0.76 4.95 9.66
N GLU A 34 -1.68 5.90 9.47
CA GLU A 34 -2.21 6.71 10.55
C GLU A 34 -2.75 5.85 11.70
N ARG A 35 -3.51 4.80 11.40
CA ARG A 35 -4.09 3.92 12.41
C ARG A 35 -3.06 3.02 13.08
N VAL A 36 -2.08 2.51 12.32
CA VAL A 36 -0.96 1.73 12.87
C VAL A 36 -0.16 2.54 13.90
N GLU A 37 0.13 3.81 13.59
CA GLU A 37 0.83 4.70 14.53
C GLU A 37 -0.05 5.08 15.73
N ALA A 38 -1.33 5.44 15.50
CA ALA A 38 -2.24 5.82 16.57
C ALA A 38 -2.51 4.67 17.57
N GLU A 39 -2.57 3.43 17.08
CA GLU A 39 -2.79 2.24 17.91
C GLU A 39 -1.47 1.61 18.41
N GLY A 40 -0.31 2.16 18.06
CA GLY A 40 0.99 1.67 18.51
C GLY A 40 1.30 0.24 18.06
N ILE A 41 0.74 -0.20 16.91
CA ILE A 41 0.90 -1.57 16.43
C ILE A 41 2.34 -1.76 15.92
N PRO A 42 3.11 -2.72 16.45
CA PRO A 42 4.44 -3.01 15.94
C PRO A 42 4.37 -3.48 14.48
N TYR A 43 5.21 -2.88 13.63
CA TYR A 43 5.33 -3.29 12.24
C TYR A 43 6.77 -3.14 11.76
N LYS A 44 7.14 -3.97 10.79
CA LYS A 44 8.39 -3.82 10.04
C LYS A 44 8.12 -2.99 8.77
N PRO A 45 8.71 -1.79 8.63
CA PRO A 45 8.57 -0.97 7.43
C PRO A 45 9.22 -1.66 6.22
N ILE A 46 8.61 -1.50 5.05
CA ILE A 46 9.13 -1.98 3.75
C ILE A 46 9.04 -0.87 2.70
N TYR A 47 9.23 0.36 3.13
CA TYR A 47 9.05 1.53 2.29
C TYR A 47 10.14 2.54 2.58
N ASP A 48 10.38 3.39 1.59
CA ASP A 48 11.19 4.58 1.75
C ASP A 48 10.41 5.61 2.60
N ALA A 49 11.03 6.04 3.70
CA ALA A 49 10.44 7.00 4.64
C ALA A 49 10.06 8.33 3.95
N GLN A 50 10.81 8.76 2.92
CA GLN A 50 10.51 9.97 2.16
C GLN A 50 9.21 9.84 1.35
N ILE A 51 8.93 8.64 0.84
CA ILE A 51 7.69 8.37 0.09
C ILE A 51 6.50 8.42 1.03
N VAL A 52 6.60 7.85 2.23
CA VAL A 52 5.52 7.91 3.23
C VAL A 52 5.28 9.34 3.70
N ALA A 53 6.33 10.13 3.93
CA ALA A 53 6.20 11.55 4.25
C ALA A 53 5.45 12.33 3.15
N THR A 54 5.77 12.07 1.89
CA THR A 54 5.06 12.67 0.74
C THR A 54 3.57 12.29 0.73
N ARG A 55 3.20 11.08 1.15
CA ARG A 55 1.78 10.67 1.22
C ARG A 55 1.03 11.40 2.32
N ARG A 56 1.69 11.76 3.41
CA ARG A 56 1.09 12.55 4.49
C ARG A 56 0.65 13.93 4.02
N SER A 57 1.46 14.59 3.19
CA SER A 57 1.15 15.92 2.66
C SER A 57 0.14 15.92 1.50
N ARG A 58 -0.02 14.80 0.78
CA ARG A 58 -1.00 14.69 -0.31
C ARG A 58 -2.41 14.45 0.21
N LYS A 59 -3.32 15.31 -0.23
CA LYS A 59 -4.74 15.25 0.11
C LYS A 59 -5.57 14.65 -1.03
N THR A 60 -6.61 13.93 -0.67
CA THR A 60 -7.69 13.49 -1.56
C THR A 60 -8.61 14.66 -1.92
N PRO A 61 -9.50 14.52 -2.92
CA PRO A 61 -10.45 15.58 -3.29
C PRO A 61 -11.36 16.04 -2.15
N ASP A 62 -11.65 15.16 -1.19
CA ASP A 62 -12.40 15.44 0.04
C ASP A 62 -11.51 15.92 1.21
N GLY A 63 -10.24 16.24 0.95
CA GLY A 63 -9.34 16.90 1.90
C GLY A 63 -8.63 15.99 2.90
N ARG A 64 -8.94 14.68 2.92
CA ARG A 64 -8.27 13.69 3.79
C ARG A 64 -6.85 13.41 3.30
N SER A 65 -5.93 13.12 4.23
CA SER A 65 -4.58 12.71 3.84
C SER A 65 -4.61 11.32 3.20
N LEU A 66 -3.77 11.07 2.20
CA LEU A 66 -3.56 9.70 1.70
C LEU A 66 -3.02 8.76 2.77
N TRP A 67 -2.47 9.30 3.86
CA TRP A 67 -1.95 8.54 5.00
C TRP A 67 -3.05 7.87 5.84
N SER A 68 -4.29 8.37 5.72
CA SER A 68 -5.49 7.81 6.36
C SER A 68 -6.04 6.57 5.64
N PHE A 69 -5.44 6.14 4.53
CA PHE A 69 -5.90 5.01 3.73
C PHE A 69 -4.84 3.89 3.67
N ALA A 70 -5.31 2.65 3.53
CA ALA A 70 -4.44 1.51 3.25
C ALA A 70 -3.91 1.56 1.81
N ASN A 71 -2.62 1.30 1.63
CA ASN A 71 -1.95 1.39 0.33
C ASN A 71 -2.18 0.10 -0.51
N LEU A 72 -3.30 0.04 -1.22
CA LEU A 72 -3.62 -1.04 -2.13
C LEU A 72 -3.25 -0.70 -3.58
N TYR A 73 -2.95 -1.73 -4.38
CA TYR A 73 -2.51 -1.62 -5.77
C TYR A 73 -3.36 -2.48 -6.69
N PHE A 74 -3.64 -2.00 -7.90
CA PHE A 74 -4.34 -2.79 -8.93
C PHE A 74 -3.45 -3.82 -9.63
N GLN A 75 -2.13 -3.70 -9.50
CA GLN A 75 -1.14 -4.61 -10.09
C GLN A 75 -0.14 -5.03 -9.00
N PRO A 76 0.20 -6.33 -8.86
CA PRO A 76 1.16 -6.78 -7.85
C PRO A 76 2.58 -6.34 -8.19
N ARG A 77 2.92 -6.22 -9.49
CA ARG A 77 4.16 -5.59 -9.97
C ARG A 77 3.98 -4.08 -10.01
N ASN A 78 4.12 -3.43 -8.86
CA ASN A 78 4.00 -1.98 -8.71
C ASN A 78 5.38 -1.31 -8.54
N ALA A 79 5.42 0.02 -8.65
CA ALA A 79 6.64 0.81 -8.52
C ALA A 79 7.31 0.68 -7.13
N MET A 80 6.51 0.49 -6.07
CA MET A 80 7.06 0.28 -4.73
C MET A 80 7.79 -1.06 -4.61
N LEU A 81 7.31 -2.12 -5.24
CA LEU A 81 8.03 -3.40 -5.28
C LEU A 81 9.43 -3.24 -5.90
N TYR A 82 9.55 -2.48 -7.00
CA TYR A 82 10.85 -2.21 -7.61
C TYR A 82 11.76 -1.40 -6.67
N ARG A 83 11.22 -0.40 -5.97
CA ARG A 83 11.97 0.35 -4.94
C ARG A 83 12.51 -0.58 -3.86
N VAL A 84 11.66 -1.46 -3.33
CA VAL A 84 12.02 -2.38 -2.24
C VAL A 84 13.14 -3.33 -2.65
N VAL A 85 13.01 -3.95 -3.83
CA VAL A 85 13.93 -4.99 -4.30
C VAL A 85 15.29 -4.43 -4.72
N PHE A 86 15.33 -3.21 -5.29
CA PHE A 86 16.55 -2.70 -5.92
C PHE A 86 17.25 -1.56 -5.16
N PHE A 87 16.60 -0.91 -4.19
CA PHE A 87 17.14 0.32 -3.57
C PHE A 87 17.16 0.35 -2.04
N THR A 88 16.68 -0.68 -1.35
CA THR A 88 16.58 -0.71 0.13
C THR A 88 17.31 -1.90 0.77
N GLN A 89 18.50 -2.24 0.24
CA GLN A 89 19.43 -3.18 0.87
C GLN A 89 20.14 -2.52 2.05
#